data_AF-A0AAV9LGT3-F1
#
_entry.id   AF-A0AAV9LGT3-F1
#
_cell.length_a   1.000
_cell.length_b   1.000
_cell.length_c   1.000
_cell.angle_alpha   90.00
_cell.angle_beta   90.00
_cell.angle_gamma   90.00
#
_symmetry.space_group_name_H-M   'P 1'
#
loop_
_entity.id
_entity.type
_entity.pdbx_description
1 polymer ?
#
loop_
_entity_poly.entity_id
_entity_poly.type
_entity_poly.pdbx_seq_one_letter_code
_entity_poly.pdbx_strand_id
1 'polypeptide(L)'
;MLSLKTKYAAYLVFKFLNGCDNSVPSTKSNIRFVNYESEIDAENQANTVHLPRLQESGGIPKMRGDGWMEVKLGYFDSKKGTDGPVEARLFEKNHFYKIGFIIE
;
A
#
# COMPACT_ATOMS: atom_id res chain seq x y z
N MET A 1 -11.30 -17.28 -4.72
CA MET A 1 -10.05 -17.53 -5.47
C MET A 1 -9.92 -16.45 -6.53
N LEU A 2 -8.74 -15.84 -6.69
CA LEU A 2 -8.53 -14.85 -7.76
C LEU A 2 -8.52 -15.55 -9.12
N SER A 3 -9.03 -14.89 -10.16
CA SER A 3 -8.87 -15.36 -11.53
C SER A 3 -7.38 -15.54 -11.86
N LEU A 4 -7.05 -16.68 -12.45
CA LEU A 4 -5.70 -17.01 -12.90
C LEU A 4 -5.28 -16.06 -14.03
N LYS A 5 -3.97 -15.95 -14.23
CA LYS A 5 -3.39 -15.21 -15.36
C LYS A 5 -3.78 -13.73 -15.44
N THR A 6 -4.13 -13.13 -14.30
CA THR A 6 -4.68 -11.79 -14.19
C THR A 6 -3.76 -10.92 -13.35
N LYS A 7 -3.53 -9.69 -13.80
CA LYS A 7 -2.81 -8.67 -13.04
C LYS A 7 -3.78 -7.97 -12.10
N TYR A 8 -3.49 -8.05 -10.81
CA TYR A 8 -4.27 -7.38 -9.76
C TYR A 8 -3.55 -6.15 -9.26
N ALA A 9 -4.32 -5.19 -8.79
CA ALA A 9 -3.84 -4.06 -8.01
C ALA A 9 -4.34 -4.20 -6.57
N ALA A 10 -3.48 -3.97 -5.59
CA ALA A 10 -3.92 -3.86 -4.20
C ALA A 10 -4.07 -2.39 -3.82
N TYR A 11 -5.15 -2.09 -3.13
CA TYR A 11 -5.47 -0.77 -2.61
C TYR A 11 -5.63 -0.86 -1.09
N LEU A 12 -5.14 0.16 -0.39
CA LEU A 12 -5.47 0.40 1.00
C LEU A 12 -6.60 1.42 1.05
N VAL A 13 -7.68 1.08 1.75
CA VAL A 13 -8.78 1.99 2.06
C VAL A 13 -8.69 2.40 3.51
N PHE A 14 -8.72 3.71 3.77
CA PHE A 14 -8.49 4.22 5.11
C PHE A 14 -9.09 5.63 5.34
N LYS A 15 -9.18 6.02 6.61
CA LYS A 15 -9.46 7.38 7.09
C LYS A 15 -8.39 7.81 8.08
N PHE A 16 -8.21 9.11 8.25
CA PHE A 16 -7.45 9.64 9.38
C PHE A 16 -8.39 9.95 10.55
N LEU A 17 -7.93 9.68 11.77
CA LEU A 17 -8.48 10.32 12.96
C LEU A 17 -8.30 11.83 12.84
N ASN A 18 -9.30 12.58 13.29
CA ASN A 18 -9.27 14.05 13.25
C ASN A 18 -7.99 14.58 13.92
N GLY A 19 -7.24 15.42 13.20
CA GLY A 19 -5.97 16.00 13.66
C GLY A 19 -4.72 15.14 13.43
N CYS A 20 -4.86 13.92 12.88
CA CYS A 20 -3.73 13.05 12.48
C CYS A 20 -3.49 13.02 10.97
N ASP A 21 -4.20 13.82 10.19
CA ASP A 21 -4.04 13.98 8.74
C ASP A 21 -2.63 14.46 8.34
N ASN A 22 -1.98 15.24 9.20
CA ASN A 22 -0.67 15.84 8.93
C ASN A 22 0.53 15.02 9.41
N SER A 23 0.33 13.87 10.06
CA SER A 23 1.40 13.15 10.77
C SER A 23 2.20 12.18 9.90
N VAL A 24 1.85 11.97 8.63
CA VAL A 24 2.52 10.96 7.78
C VAL A 24 3.05 11.57 6.50
N PRO A 25 4.38 11.81 6.39
CA PRO A 25 4.95 12.59 5.29
C PRO A 25 5.05 11.80 3.98
N SER A 26 5.64 10.61 4.00
CA SER A 26 5.84 9.73 2.84
C SER A 26 6.21 8.36 3.36
N THR A 27 5.63 7.31 2.80
CA THR A 27 5.81 5.96 3.31
C THR A 27 6.09 4.97 2.20
N LYS A 28 6.57 3.78 2.54
CA LYS A 28 6.87 2.73 1.57
C LYS A 28 5.72 1.75 1.45
N SER A 29 5.53 1.22 0.26
CA SER A 29 4.63 0.10 0.02
C SER A 29 5.28 -0.94 -0.86
N ASN A 30 4.92 -2.19 -0.64
CA ASN A 30 5.38 -3.32 -1.43
C ASN A 30 4.24 -4.34 -1.54
N ILE A 31 4.24 -5.07 -2.64
CA ILE A 31 3.48 -6.31 -2.75
C ILE A 31 4.49 -7.41 -3.05
N ARG A 32 4.39 -8.52 -2.33
CA ARG A 32 5.23 -9.67 -2.60
C ARG A 32 4.51 -11.00 -2.46
N PHE A 33 5.04 -12.00 -3.15
CA PHE A 33 4.68 -13.40 -2.91
C PHE A 33 5.56 -13.98 -1.81
N VAL A 34 5.01 -14.19 -0.61
CA VAL A 34 5.77 -14.52 0.60
C VAL A 34 6.69 -15.75 0.40
N ASN A 35 6.22 -16.74 -0.34
CA ASN A 35 6.94 -18.00 -0.56
C ASN A 35 8.01 -17.95 -1.67
N TYR A 36 8.03 -16.88 -2.47
CA TYR A 36 8.83 -16.83 -3.71
C TYR A 36 9.74 -15.60 -3.77
N GLU A 37 9.44 -14.56 -3.00
CA GLU A 37 10.15 -13.29 -3.04
C GLU A 37 10.76 -12.96 -1.67
N SER A 38 12.07 -12.73 -1.68
CA SER A 38 12.85 -12.29 -0.53
C SER A 38 12.30 -10.97 0.02
N GLU A 39 12.19 -10.89 1.34
CA GLU A 39 11.75 -9.67 2.02
C GLU A 39 12.70 -8.50 1.74
N ILE A 40 14.02 -8.74 1.76
CA ILE A 40 15.03 -7.71 1.54
C ILE A 40 14.93 -7.15 0.12
N ASP A 41 14.76 -8.01 -0.88
CA ASP A 41 14.63 -7.57 -2.28
C ASP A 41 13.32 -6.83 -2.51
N ALA A 42 12.23 -7.34 -1.92
CA ALA A 42 10.91 -6.72 -1.97
C ALA A 42 10.90 -5.32 -1.33
N GLU A 43 11.61 -5.14 -0.22
CA GLU A 43 11.78 -3.83 0.41
C GLU A 43 12.65 -2.87 -0.38
N ASN A 44 13.70 -3.36 -1.03
CA ASN A 44 14.57 -2.54 -1.89
C ASN A 44 13.82 -2.04 -3.13
N GLN A 45 12.81 -2.79 -3.59
CA GLN A 45 11.94 -2.43 -4.71
C GLN A 45 10.63 -1.74 -4.27
N ALA A 46 10.52 -1.32 -3.01
CA ALA A 46 9.30 -0.73 -2.48
C ALA A 46 8.96 0.62 -3.12
N ASN A 47 7.69 0.79 -3.48
CA ASN A 47 7.13 2.02 -4.01
C ASN A 47 7.03 3.08 -2.90
N THR A 48 7.23 4.34 -3.24
CA THR A 48 6.91 5.46 -2.35
C THR A 48 5.42 5.81 -2.50
N VAL A 49 4.73 5.96 -1.38
CA VAL A 49 3.32 6.37 -1.29
C VAL A 49 3.25 7.66 -0.47
N HIS A 50 2.58 8.67 -1.01
CA HIS A 50 2.45 9.98 -0.38
C HIS A 50 1.08 10.09 0.26
N LEU A 51 1.01 9.91 1.58
CA LEU A 51 -0.20 10.15 2.36
C LEU A 51 -0.32 11.66 2.63
N PRO A 52 -1.52 12.19 2.87
CA PRO A 52 -1.99 13.45 2.29
C PRO A 52 -1.09 14.63 2.66
N ARG A 53 -0.18 14.95 1.75
CA ARG A 53 0.15 16.31 1.38
C ARG A 53 0.10 16.41 -0.13
N LEU A 54 -0.50 17.50 -0.58
CA LEU A 54 -0.52 18.00 -1.95
C LEU A 54 0.81 17.69 -2.67
N GLN A 55 0.79 16.84 -3.69
CA GLN A 55 1.71 16.97 -4.83
C GLN A 55 1.31 16.03 -5.96
N GLU A 56 1.32 16.56 -7.18
CA GLU A 56 0.85 15.95 -8.44
C GLU A 56 1.74 14.80 -8.96
N SER A 57 2.32 13.99 -8.09
CA SER A 57 3.05 12.77 -8.48
C SER A 57 2.31 11.52 -8.00
N GLY A 58 2.26 10.49 -8.85
CA GLY A 58 1.45 9.29 -8.63
C GLY A 58 1.69 8.65 -7.26
N GLY A 59 0.61 8.21 -6.59
CA GLY A 59 0.67 7.65 -5.24
C GLY A 59 -0.11 8.43 -4.17
N ILE A 60 -0.91 9.42 -4.57
CA ILE A 60 -1.80 10.16 -3.66
C ILE A 60 -3.08 9.36 -3.37
N PRO A 61 -3.54 9.31 -2.11
CA PRO A 61 -4.86 8.81 -1.77
C PRO A 61 -5.98 9.59 -2.46
N LYS A 62 -6.91 8.88 -3.07
CA LYS A 62 -8.10 9.45 -3.69
C LYS A 62 -9.27 9.40 -2.71
N MET A 63 -10.00 10.50 -2.57
CA MET A 63 -11.26 10.52 -1.81
C MET A 63 -12.35 9.75 -2.55
N ARG A 64 -13.02 8.84 -1.84
CA ARG A 64 -14.19 8.07 -2.29
C ARG A 64 -15.48 8.80 -1.92
N GLY A 65 -16.59 8.44 -2.58
CA GLY A 65 -17.91 9.04 -2.33
C GLY A 65 -18.51 8.73 -0.94
N ASP A 66 -17.94 7.77 -0.22
CA ASP A 66 -18.31 7.36 1.14
C ASP A 66 -17.44 8.03 2.23
N GLY A 67 -16.61 8.99 1.83
CA GLY A 67 -15.73 9.74 2.70
C GLY A 67 -14.46 9.00 3.13
N TRP A 68 -14.21 7.78 2.62
CA TRP A 68 -12.93 7.09 2.79
C TRP A 68 -11.90 7.54 1.76
N MET A 69 -10.63 7.32 2.04
CA MET A 69 -9.56 7.47 1.05
C MET A 69 -9.11 6.10 0.56
N GLU A 70 -8.69 6.03 -0.70
CA GLU A 70 -8.08 4.84 -1.29
C GLU A 70 -6.71 5.17 -1.88
N VAL A 71 -5.70 4.33 -1.64
CA VAL A 71 -4.37 4.48 -2.25
C VAL A 71 -3.86 3.15 -2.76
N LYS A 72 -3.24 3.17 -3.94
CA LYS A 72 -2.68 1.98 -4.57
C LYS A 72 -1.34 1.63 -3.93
N LEU A 73 -1.18 0.39 -3.49
CA LEU A 73 0.06 -0.13 -2.92
C LEU A 73 0.98 -0.75 -3.98
N GLY A 74 0.39 -1.28 -5.06
CA GLY A 74 1.14 -1.89 -6.14
C GLY A 74 0.31 -2.85 -6.98
N TYR A 75 1.00 -3.68 -7.76
CA TYR A 75 0.40 -4.75 -8.55
C TYR A 75 1.09 -6.09 -8.32
N PHE A 76 0.35 -7.17 -8.50
CA PHE A 76 0.89 -8.53 -8.58
C PHE A 76 0.21 -9.31 -9.71
N ASP A 77 0.88 -10.32 -10.24
CA ASP A 77 0.35 -11.18 -11.30
C ASP A 77 0.01 -12.55 -10.70
N SER A 78 -1.25 -12.98 -10.78
CA SER A 78 -1.69 -14.29 -10.27
C SER A 78 -1.06 -15.49 -10.99
N LYS A 79 -0.24 -15.28 -12.03
CA LYS A 79 0.64 -16.31 -12.60
C LYS A 79 1.86 -16.61 -11.75
N LYS A 80 2.38 -15.60 -11.05
CA LYS A 80 3.58 -15.72 -10.23
C LYS A 80 3.13 -16.29 -8.89
N GLY A 81 3.77 -17.37 -8.44
CA GLY A 81 3.39 -18.06 -7.21
C GLY A 81 2.06 -18.82 -7.34
N THR A 82 2.16 -20.10 -7.70
CA THR A 82 0.98 -20.92 -8.03
C THR A 82 0.12 -21.32 -6.83
N ASP A 83 0.61 -21.18 -5.59
CA ASP A 83 -0.13 -21.50 -4.37
C ASP A 83 0.51 -20.87 -3.12
N GLY A 84 0.51 -19.55 -3.02
CA GLY A 84 1.11 -18.86 -1.88
C GLY A 84 0.40 -17.56 -1.51
N PRO A 85 0.51 -17.12 -0.25
CA PRO A 85 -0.07 -15.86 0.16
C PRO A 85 0.63 -14.70 -0.54
N VAL A 86 -0.18 -13.72 -0.95
CA VAL A 86 0.29 -12.42 -1.40
C VAL A 86 0.22 -11.48 -0.22
N GLU A 87 1.35 -10.85 0.09
CA GLU A 87 1.45 -9.86 1.14
C GLU A 87 1.47 -8.47 0.50
N ALA A 88 0.56 -7.59 0.92
CA ALA A 88 0.58 -6.18 0.58
C ALA A 88 0.91 -5.37 1.84
N ARG A 89 2.00 -4.61 1.81
CA ARG A 89 2.51 -3.86 2.96
C ARG A 89 2.55 -2.37 2.68
N LEU A 90 2.27 -1.61 3.74
CA LEU A 90 2.53 -0.18 3.83
C LEU A 90 3.37 0.05 5.09
N PHE A 91 4.66 0.34 4.94
CA PHE A 91 5.64 0.36 6.04
C PHE A 91 6.54 1.59 5.97
N GLU A 92 7.17 1.94 7.08
CA GLU A 92 8.11 3.06 7.19
C GLU A 92 9.49 2.50 7.57
N LYS A 93 10.57 3.01 6.98
CA LYS A 93 11.95 2.65 7.39
C LYS A 93 12.50 3.57 8.49
N ASN A 94 11.83 4.70 8.73
CA ASN A 94 12.19 5.68 9.75
C ASN A 94 11.40 5.46 11.05
N HIS A 95 11.94 5.93 12.17
CA HIS A 95 11.38 5.79 13.53
C HIS A 95 10.09 6.59 13.80
N PHE A 96 9.35 6.99 12.76
CA PHE A 96 8.08 7.70 12.91
C PHE A 96 6.94 6.68 12.98
N TYR A 97 6.15 6.74 14.06
CA TYR A 97 4.96 5.89 14.21
C TYR A 97 3.87 6.32 13.23
N LYS A 98 3.24 5.34 12.58
CA LYS A 98 2.00 5.55 11.84
C LYS A 98 0.85 5.60 12.84
N ILE A 99 0.33 6.79 13.07
CA ILE A 99 -0.79 7.01 13.98
C ILE A 99 -2.01 7.51 13.21
N GLY A 100 -3.19 7.24 13.76
CA GLY A 100 -4.43 7.83 13.27
C GLY A 100 -5.05 7.16 12.05
N PHE A 101 -4.60 5.99 11.60
CA PHE A 101 -5.29 5.25 10.54
C PHE A 101 -6.50 4.50 11.08
N ILE A 102 -7.64 4.69 10.44
CA ILE A 102 -8.78 3.77 10.47
C ILE A 102 -8.73 3.00 9.15
N ILE A 103 -8.77 1.67 9.20
CA ILE A 103 -8.64 0.79 8.02
C ILE A 103 -9.97 0.06 7.79
N GLU A 104 -10.36 -0.09 6.53
CA GLU A 104 -11.50 -0.92 6.07
C GLU A 104 -10.99 -2.19 5.37
#